data_AF-A0A533VLE0-F1
#
_entry.id   AF-A0A533VLE0-F1
#
_cell.length_a   1.000
_cell.length_b   1.000
_cell.length_c   1.000
_cell.angle_alpha   90.00
_cell.angle_beta   90.00
_cell.angle_gamma   90.00
#
_symmetry.space_group_name_H-M   'P 1'
#
loop_
_entity.id
_entity.type
_entity.pdbx_description
1 polymer ?
#
loop_
_entity_poly.entity_id
_entity_poly.type
_entity_poly.pdbx_seq_one_letter_code
_entity_poly.pdbx_strand_id
1 'polypeptide(L)'
;MSNTQATKLLTITSKAAEKVLAFMKEEAEQPEFLRVYVQGGGCSGLSYGMGFEKKPEEDDLVIEEHGVKMVVDSYSADYLKDANIDYIESLMGAGFKINNPNVTKSCSCGHSFSTS
;
A
#
# COMPACT_ATOMS: atom_id res chain seq x y z
N MET A 1 6.78 20.53 16.53
CA MET A 1 6.60 20.08 15.13
C MET A 1 7.58 18.95 14.90
N SER A 2 7.18 17.71 15.21
CA SER A 2 8.07 16.55 15.21
C SER A 2 8.12 15.94 13.82
N ASN A 3 9.05 16.39 13.00
CA ASN A 3 9.31 15.80 11.69
C ASN A 3 10.53 14.88 11.81
N THR A 4 10.37 13.74 12.50
CA THR A 4 11.36 12.66 12.45
C THR A 4 11.16 11.94 11.13
N GLN A 5 11.75 12.50 10.07
CA GLN A 5 11.79 11.88 8.76
C GLN A 5 12.85 10.77 8.80
N ALA A 6 12.49 9.64 9.41
CA ALA A 6 13.16 8.38 9.11
C ALA A 6 12.81 8.07 7.65
N THR A 7 13.81 7.93 6.78
CA THR A 7 13.67 7.41 5.42
C THR A 7 13.06 6.01 5.50
N LYS A 8 11.73 5.93 5.53
CA LYS A 8 10.97 4.69 5.55
C LYS A 8 10.80 4.23 4.11
N LEU A 9 11.09 2.96 3.89
CA LEU A 9 10.95 2.32 2.59
C LEU A 9 9.52 2.45 2.06
N LEU A 10 8.53 2.31 2.94
CA LEU A 10 7.10 2.42 2.66
C LEU A 10 6.45 3.24 3.78
N THR A 11 5.51 4.12 3.41
CA THR A 11 4.71 4.91 4.36
C THR A 11 3.23 4.64 4.15
N ILE A 12 2.40 4.88 5.17
CA ILE A 12 0.94 4.72 5.10
C ILE A 12 0.28 5.96 5.69
N THR A 13 -0.79 6.44 5.08
CA THR A 13 -1.55 7.58 5.62
C THR A 13 -2.35 7.16 6.85
N SER A 14 -2.60 8.10 7.78
CA SER A 14 -3.40 7.82 8.98
C SER A 14 -4.74 7.16 8.64
N LYS A 15 -5.40 7.63 7.58
CA LYS A 15 -6.68 7.10 7.13
C LYS A 15 -6.59 5.65 6.67
N ALA A 16 -5.56 5.31 5.89
CA ALA A 16 -5.31 3.94 5.46
C ALA A 16 -4.98 3.05 6.67
N ALA A 17 -4.15 3.53 7.60
CA ALA A 17 -3.79 2.79 8.80
C ALA A 17 -5.01 2.50 9.69
N GLU A 18 -5.90 3.47 9.90
CA GLU A 18 -7.14 3.28 10.66
C GLU A 18 -8.03 2.19 10.04
N LYS A 19 -8.15 2.18 8.70
CA LYS A 19 -8.93 1.17 7.99
C LYS A 19 -8.27 -0.21 8.05
N VAL A 20 -6.96 -0.29 7.90
CA VAL A 20 -6.21 -1.54 8.06
C VAL A 20 -6.43 -2.11 9.47
N LEU A 21 -6.29 -1.29 10.52
CA LEU A 21 -6.53 -1.71 11.89
C LEU A 21 -7.98 -2.14 12.14
N ALA A 22 -8.95 -1.47 11.51
CA ALA A 22 -10.35 -1.87 11.57
C ALA A 22 -10.54 -3.27 10.93
N PHE A 23 -10.04 -3.47 9.72
CA PHE A 23 -10.12 -4.77 9.03
C PHE A 23 -9.40 -5.88 9.79
N MET A 24 -8.21 -5.62 10.34
CA MET A 24 -7.47 -6.60 11.17
C MET A 24 -8.25 -7.02 12.41
N LYS A 25 -9.05 -6.11 13.00
CA LYS A 25 -9.90 -6.42 14.15
C LYS A 25 -11.17 -7.20 13.77
N GLU A 26 -11.67 -7.00 12.56
CA GLU A 26 -12.83 -7.72 12.04
C GLU A 26 -12.49 -9.14 11.56
N GLU A 27 -11.26 -9.34 11.11
CA GLU A 27 -10.73 -10.65 10.70
C GLU A 27 -10.67 -11.62 11.89
N ALA A 28 -11.30 -12.80 11.73
CA ALA A 28 -11.27 -13.86 12.75
C ALA A 28 -9.85 -14.37 13.03
N GLU A 29 -8.98 -14.23 12.03
CA GLU A 29 -7.59 -14.67 12.07
C GLU A 29 -6.66 -13.74 12.87
N GLN A 30 -7.14 -12.53 13.22
CA GLN A 30 -6.38 -11.50 13.92
C GLN A 30 -4.96 -11.30 13.36
N PRO A 31 -4.85 -10.98 12.06
CA PRO A 31 -3.55 -10.73 11.44
C PRO A 31 -2.87 -9.54 12.13
N GLU A 32 -1.58 -9.71 12.43
CA GLU A 32 -0.77 -8.67 13.06
C GLU A 32 0.01 -7.85 12.03
N PHE A 33 0.19 -8.37 10.81
CA PHE A 33 1.05 -7.79 9.79
C PHE A 33 0.29 -7.59 8.48
N LEU A 34 0.51 -6.44 7.84
CA LEU A 34 0.03 -6.14 6.50
C LEU A 34 1.18 -6.39 5.51
N ARG A 35 1.11 -7.47 4.75
CA ARG A 35 2.05 -7.76 3.68
C ARG A 35 1.76 -6.90 2.46
N VAL A 36 2.78 -6.25 1.91
CA VAL A 36 2.68 -5.44 0.70
C VAL A 36 3.69 -5.94 -0.31
N TYR A 37 3.19 -6.36 -1.48
CA TYR A 37 4.01 -6.93 -2.54
C TYR A 37 3.62 -6.32 -3.89
N VAL A 38 4.56 -6.31 -4.83
CA VAL A 38 4.27 -5.88 -6.20
C VAL A 38 3.79 -7.07 -7.01
N GLN A 39 2.64 -6.92 -7.66
CA GLN A 39 2.13 -7.92 -8.58
C GLN A 39 2.17 -7.38 -10.01
N GLY A 40 2.68 -8.16 -10.95
CA GLY A 40 2.62 -7.81 -12.36
C GLY A 40 1.17 -7.71 -12.81
N GLY A 41 0.61 -6.49 -12.90
CA GLY A 41 -0.61 -6.24 -13.64
C GLY A 41 -0.33 -6.42 -15.14
N GLY A 42 -1.30 -6.94 -15.89
CA GLY A 42 -1.16 -7.32 -17.31
C GLY A 42 -0.75 -6.18 -18.27
N CYS A 43 -1.19 -6.20 -19.53
CA CYS A 43 -0.70 -5.32 -20.61
C CYS A 43 -0.55 -3.80 -20.34
N SER A 44 -1.10 -3.25 -19.25
CA SER A 44 -1.05 -1.82 -18.88
C SER A 44 -0.32 -1.52 -17.54
N GLY A 45 0.44 -2.49 -17.02
CA GLY A 45 1.58 -2.31 -16.11
C GLY A 45 1.40 -2.75 -14.65
N LEU A 46 2.41 -2.47 -13.82
CA LEU A 46 2.52 -2.81 -12.39
C LEU A 46 1.25 -2.54 -11.56
N SER A 47 0.84 -3.53 -10.77
CA SER A 47 -0.17 -3.46 -9.73
C SER A 47 0.46 -3.77 -8.38
N TYR A 48 -0.19 -3.34 -7.30
CA TYR A 48 0.28 -3.63 -5.96
C TYR A 48 -0.74 -4.52 -5.26
N GLY A 49 -0.24 -5.55 -4.59
CA GLY A 49 -1.01 -6.47 -3.76
C GLY A 49 -0.80 -6.16 -2.29
N MET A 50 -1.86 -6.35 -1.51
CA MET A 50 -1.81 -6.31 -0.06
C MET A 50 -2.44 -7.59 0.48
N GLY A 51 -1.82 -8.16 1.51
CA GLY A 51 -2.30 -9.34 2.20
C GLY A 51 -2.19 -9.16 3.71
N PHE A 52 -2.98 -9.92 4.45
CA PHE A 52 -2.90 -9.98 5.89
C PHE A 52 -2.14 -11.24 6.29
N GLU A 53 -1.14 -11.08 7.16
CA GLU A 53 -0.27 -12.16 7.63
C GLU A 53 -0.18 -12.13 9.16
N LYS A 54 -0.03 -13.30 9.76
CA LYS A 54 0.15 -13.43 11.22
C LYS A 54 1.60 -13.28 11.65
N LYS A 55 2.53 -13.55 10.73
CA LYS A 55 3.97 -13.52 11.01
C LYS A 55 4.73 -13.01 9.77
N PRO A 56 5.78 -12.20 9.96
CA PRO A 56 6.72 -11.89 8.89
C PRO A 56 7.55 -13.14 8.52
N GLU A 57 8.02 -13.20 7.27
CA GLU A 57 9.05 -14.15 6.86
C GLU A 57 10.46 -13.65 7.22
N GLU A 58 11.48 -14.50 7.10
CA GLU A 58 12.87 -14.17 7.50
C GLU A 58 13.53 -13.10 6.62
N ASP A 59 13.15 -13.03 5.34
CA ASP A 59 13.63 -12.05 4.36
C ASP A 59 12.72 -10.81 4.25
N ASP A 60 11.68 -10.72 5.07
CA ASP A 60 10.74 -9.60 5.03
C ASP A 60 11.25 -8.41 5.86
N LEU A 61 11.06 -7.22 5.29
CA LEU A 61 11.29 -5.96 5.97
C LEU A 61 10.03 -5.56 6.76
N VAL A 62 10.15 -5.54 8.08
CA VAL A 62 9.08 -5.10 8.99
C VAL A 62 9.13 -3.59 9.18
N ILE A 63 8.03 -2.90 8.89
CA ILE A 63 7.88 -1.45 8.96
C ILE A 63 6.67 -1.13 9.83
N GLU A 64 6.86 -0.42 10.93
CA GLU A 64 5.76 0.01 11.79
C GLU A 64 5.43 1.50 11.55
N GLU A 65 4.18 1.80 11.22
CA GLU A 65 3.66 3.15 10.99
C GLU A 65 2.24 3.25 11.53
N HIS A 66 1.92 4.34 12.23
CA HIS A 66 0.56 4.62 12.71
C HIS A 66 -0.08 3.45 13.51
N GLY A 67 0.74 2.60 14.15
CA GLY A 67 0.30 1.41 14.90
C GLY A 67 0.01 0.18 14.04
N VAL A 68 0.24 0.24 12.72
CA VAL A 68 0.16 -0.88 11.79
C VAL A 68 1.56 -1.42 11.54
N LYS A 69 1.74 -2.74 11.65
CA LYS A 69 2.95 -3.42 11.21
C LYS A 69 2.78 -3.85 9.77
N MET A 70 3.63 -3.35 8.89
CA MET A 70 3.66 -3.70 7.47
C MET A 70 4.88 -4.57 7.21
N VAL A 71 4.78 -5.54 6.31
CA VAL A 71 5.88 -6.41 5.91
C VAL A 71 6.03 -6.36 4.41
N VAL A 72 7.27 -6.27 3.95
CA VAL A 72 7.59 -6.15 2.53
C VAL A 72 8.73 -7.10 2.22
N ASP A 73 8.53 -8.00 1.27
CA ASP A 73 9.58 -8.87 0.78
C ASP A 73 10.72 -8.05 0.14
N SER A 74 11.95 -8.52 0.33
CA SER A 74 13.16 -7.87 -0.18
C SER A 74 13.11 -7.57 -1.69
N TYR A 75 12.41 -8.41 -2.46
CA TYR A 75 12.17 -8.19 -3.89
C TYR A 75 11.26 -6.99 -4.15
N SER A 76 10.10 -6.91 -3.49
CA SER A 76 9.17 -5.78 -3.63
C SER A 76 9.70 -4.50 -2.99
N ALA A 77 10.63 -4.60 -2.05
CA ALA A 77 11.19 -3.47 -1.31
C ALA A 77 11.78 -2.39 -2.24
N ASP A 78 12.53 -2.79 -3.26
CA ASP A 78 13.09 -1.86 -4.26
C ASP A 78 11.99 -1.16 -5.10
N TYR A 79 10.89 -1.87 -5.39
CA TYR A 79 9.76 -1.32 -6.14
C TYR A 79 8.78 -0.51 -5.29
N LEU A 80 8.85 -0.64 -3.96
CA LEU A 80 8.01 0.08 -3.01
C LEU A 80 8.75 1.20 -2.31
N LYS A 81 10.03 1.42 -2.64
CA LYS A 81 10.85 2.48 -2.08
C LYS A 81 10.20 3.85 -2.33
N ASP A 82 10.08 4.63 -1.25
CA ASP A 82 9.40 5.93 -1.19
C ASP A 82 7.90 5.87 -1.54
N ALA A 83 7.31 4.67 -1.55
CA ALA A 83 5.88 4.53 -1.79
C ALA A 83 5.06 4.96 -0.57
N ASN A 84 3.87 5.47 -0.85
CA ASN A 84 2.89 5.88 0.14
C ASN A 84 1.56 5.17 -0.11
N ILE A 85 1.05 4.48 0.90
CA ILE A 85 -0.25 3.82 0.90
C ILE A 85 -1.30 4.80 1.41
N ASP A 86 -2.30 5.07 0.58
CA ASP A 86 -3.46 5.88 0.93
C ASP A 86 -4.76 5.11 0.75
N TYR A 87 -5.84 5.55 1.41
CA TYR A 87 -7.15 4.92 1.31
C TYR A 87 -8.18 5.91 0.77
N ILE A 88 -8.56 5.70 -0.49
CA ILE A 88 -9.50 6.56 -1.19
C ILE A 88 -10.89 5.97 -1.06
N GLU A 89 -11.80 6.78 -0.52
CA GLU A 89 -13.23 6.50 -0.47
C GLU A 89 -13.91 7.42 -1.49
N SER A 90 -14.54 6.84 -2.49
CA SER A 90 -15.30 7.54 -3.52
C SER A 90 -16.73 6.99 -3.56
N LEU A 91 -17.63 7.73 -4.21
CA LEU A 91 -19.02 7.30 -4.46
C LEU A 91 -19.08 5.97 -5.23
N MET A 92 -18.07 5.68 -6.05
CA MET A 92 -17.97 4.43 -6.82
C MET A 92 -17.37 3.26 -6.02
N GLY A 93 -16.85 3.50 -4.82
CA GLY A 93 -16.24 2.48 -3.98
C GLY A 93 -15.07 3.01 -3.16
N ALA A 94 -14.61 2.18 -2.25
CA ALA A 94 -13.43 2.44 -1.43
C ALA A 94 -12.31 1.46 -1.79
N GLY A 95 -11.06 1.93 -1.75
CA GLY A 95 -9.92 1.11 -2.09
C GLY A 95 -8.60 1.70 -1.63
N PHE A 96 -7.64 0.82 -1.43
CA PHE A 96 -6.26 1.19 -1.14
C PHE A 96 -5.56 1.61 -2.43
N LYS A 97 -4.84 2.72 -2.37
CA LYS A 97 -4.07 3.29 -3.46
C LYS A 97 -2.64 3.48 -3.03
N ILE A 98 -1.72 2.90 -3.78
CA ILE A 98 -0.29 3.02 -3.53
C ILE A 98 0.27 4.04 -4.53
N ASN A 99 0.79 5.14 -4.01
CA ASN A 99 1.44 6.18 -4.77
C ASN A 99 2.96 6.00 -4.62
N ASN A 100 3.65 5.66 -5.69
CA ASN A 100 5.10 5.59 -5.69
C ASN A 100 5.68 6.66 -6.64
N PRO A 101 6.43 7.67 -6.15
CA PRO A 101 7.05 8.68 -6.99
C PRO A 101 8.11 8.10 -7.95
N ASN A 102 8.74 6.97 -7.58
CA ASN A 102 9.67 6.24 -8.45
C ASN A 102 8.95 5.50 -9.58
N VAL A 103 7.65 5.21 -9.42
CA VAL A 103 6.81 4.63 -10.47
C VAL A 103 6.06 5.77 -11.15
N THR A 104 6.73 6.42 -12.09
CA THR A 104 6.09 7.27 -13.10
C THR A 104 5.25 6.40 -14.03
N LYS A 105 4.11 5.88 -13.56
CA LYS A 105 3.03 5.47 -14.46
C LYS A 105 2.30 6.70 -14.95
N SER A 106 2.96 7.42 -15.84
CA SER A 106 2.35 8.27 -16.84
C SER A 106 1.53 7.38 -17.79
N CYS A 107 0.32 7.02 -17.39
CA CYS A 107 -0.74 6.73 -18.35
C CYS A 107 -1.83 7.78 -18.19
N SER A 108 -1.44 9.01 -18.51
CA SER A 108 -2.33 10.09 -18.91
C SER A 108 -2.90 9.75 -20.29
N CYS A 109 -3.72 8.71 -20.39
CA CYS A 109 -4.71 8.63 -21.45
C CYS A 109 -6.03 9.09 -20.86
N GLY A 110 -6.16 10.41 -20.80
CA GLY A 110 -7.43 11.08 -20.55
C GLY A 110 -8.40 10.80 -21.70
N HIS A 111 -9.08 9.66 -21.66
CA HIS A 111 -10.36 9.52 -22.35
C HIS A 111 -11.47 9.99 -21.40
N SER A 112 -11.40 11.28 -21.09
CA SER A 112 -12.58 12.11 -20.88
C SER A 112 -13.04 12.59 -22.26
N PHE A 113 -14.35 12.66 -22.49
CA PHE A 113 -15.08 12.93 -23.75
C PHE A 113 -15.40 11.68 -24.60
N SER A 114 -16.62 11.47 -25.10
CA SER A 114 -17.76 12.37 -25.31
C SER A 114 -19.08 11.60 -25.17
N THR A 115 -20.10 12.27 -24.65
CA THR A 115 -21.50 11.98 -24.93
C THR A 115 -21.73 11.87 -26.44
N SER A 116 -22.56 10.92 -26.85
CA SER A 116 -23.35 10.96 -28.08
C SER A 116 -24.78 10.57 -27.74
#